data_AF-A0A660V102-F1
#
_entry.id   AF-A0A660V102-F1
#
_cell.length_a   1.000
_cell.length_b   1.000
_cell.length_c   1.000
_cell.angle_alpha   90.00
_cell.angle_beta   90.00
_cell.angle_gamma   90.00
#
_symmetry.space_group_name_H-M   'P 1'
#
loop_
_entity.id
_entity.type
_entity.pdbx_description
1 polymer ?
#
loop_
_entity_poly.entity_id
_entity_poly.type
_entity_poly.pdbx_seq_one_letter_code
_entity_poly.pdbx_strand_id
1 'polypeptide(L)'
;MTQPRKSVALDEALLKSVIETDTFHALPDDVKKQFEATYRVMCELREARLTKLLSKLVADANKTVFKGKQEKVRIYDEGDGLCVEFG
;
A
#
# COMPACT_ATOMS: atom_id res chain seq x y z
N MET A 1 -7.89 2.35 27.11
CA MET A 1 -8.20 1.11 26.39
C MET A 1 -8.07 1.39 24.90
N THR A 2 -6.95 1.03 24.29
CA THR A 2 -6.73 1.19 22.84
C THR A 2 -7.43 0.04 22.12
N GLN A 3 -8.38 0.36 21.23
CA GLN A 3 -9.00 -0.62 20.35
C GLN A 3 -7.90 -1.37 19.57
N PRO A 4 -8.06 -2.69 19.32
CA PRO A 4 -7.14 -3.40 18.45
C PRO A 4 -7.26 -2.79 17.05
N ARG A 5 -6.20 -2.13 16.59
CA ARG A 5 -6.09 -1.64 15.22
C ARG A 5 -6.07 -2.88 14.31
N LYS A 6 -7.20 -3.18 13.67
CA LYS A 6 -7.22 -4.13 12.54
C LYS A 6 -6.59 -3.44 11.35
N SER A 7 -5.28 -3.60 11.19
CA SER A 7 -4.62 -3.39 9.91
C SER A 7 -5.03 -4.56 9.02
N VAL A 8 -5.88 -4.31 8.02
CA VAL A 8 -6.08 -5.23 6.92
C VAL A 8 -5.44 -4.54 5.73
N ALA A 9 -4.30 -5.06 5.28
CA ALA A 9 -3.68 -4.59 4.06
C ALA A 9 -4.74 -4.68 2.95
N LEU A 10 -4.98 -3.55 2.26
CA LEU A 10 -5.98 -3.42 1.19
C LEU A 10 -5.89 -4.55 0.14
N ASP A 11 -4.68 -5.08 -0.04
CA ASP A 11 -4.34 -6.06 -1.06
C ASP A 11 -4.53 -7.53 -0.63
N GLU A 12 -4.47 -7.86 0.66
CA GLU A 12 -4.77 -9.23 1.15
C GLU A 12 -6.26 -9.53 1.07
N ALA A 13 -7.12 -8.54 1.33
CA ALA A 13 -8.57 -8.71 1.25
C ALA A 13 -9.05 -8.97 -0.19
N LEU A 14 -8.41 -8.35 -1.18
CA LEU A 14 -8.75 -8.52 -2.59
C LEU A 14 -8.23 -9.85 -3.15
N LEU A 15 -7.03 -10.30 -2.76
CA LEU A 15 -6.54 -11.62 -3.16
C LEU A 15 -7.45 -12.72 -2.59
N LYS A 16 -7.80 -12.59 -1.31
CA LYS A 16 -8.68 -13.54 -0.63
C LYS A 16 -10.05 -13.65 -1.33
N SER A 17 -10.64 -12.53 -1.73
CA SER A 17 -11.92 -12.56 -2.44
C SER A 17 -11.84 -13.22 -3.82
N VAL A 18 -10.71 -13.09 -4.53
CA VAL A 18 -10.48 -13.78 -5.82
C VAL A 18 -10.30 -15.28 -5.61
N ILE A 19 -9.53 -15.69 -4.59
CA ILE A 19 -9.27 -17.10 -4.28
C ILE A 19 -10.56 -17.82 -3.88
N GLU A 20 -11.47 -17.13 -3.18
CA GLU A 20 -12.77 -17.67 -2.76
C GLU A 20 -13.79 -17.83 -3.89
N THR A 21 -13.45 -17.49 -5.15
CA THR A 21 -14.35 -17.68 -6.29
C THR A 21 -14.30 -19.11 -6.86
N ASP A 22 -15.46 -19.65 -7.25
CA ASP A 22 -15.58 -20.97 -7.88
C ASP A 22 -14.70 -21.10 -9.14
N THR A 23 -14.55 -19.99 -9.89
CA THR A 23 -13.71 -19.91 -11.09
C THR A 23 -12.23 -20.13 -10.77
N PHE A 24 -11.75 -19.61 -9.64
CA PHE A 24 -10.36 -19.78 -9.23
C PHE A 24 -10.11 -21.22 -8.75
N HIS A 25 -11.05 -21.80 -7.99
CA HIS A 25 -10.94 -23.19 -7.53
C HIS A 25 -10.89 -24.21 -8.67
N ALA A 26 -11.56 -23.94 -9.80
CA ALA A 26 -11.54 -24.79 -10.98
C ALA A 26 -10.21 -24.78 -11.77
N LEU A 27 -9.27 -23.86 -11.46
CA LEU A 27 -7.99 -23.79 -12.14
C LEU A 27 -7.02 -24.91 -11.70
N PRO A 28 -6.13 -25.37 -12.61
CA PRO A 28 -4.99 -26.20 -12.24
C PRO A 28 -4.09 -25.55 -11.19
N ASP A 29 -3.47 -26.36 -10.31
CA ASP A 29 -2.68 -25.86 -9.17
C ASP A 29 -1.43 -25.07 -9.57
N ASP A 30 -0.80 -25.41 -10.70
CA ASP A 30 0.30 -24.66 -11.29
C ASP A 30 -0.14 -23.27 -11.75
N VAL A 31 -1.33 -23.15 -12.34
CA VAL A 31 -1.92 -21.88 -12.75
C VAL A 31 -2.28 -21.02 -11.53
N LYS A 32 -2.86 -21.62 -10.48
CA LYS A 32 -3.15 -20.91 -9.22
C LYS A 32 -1.89 -20.33 -8.58
N LYS A 33 -0.83 -21.12 -8.47
CA LYS A 33 0.47 -20.66 -7.92
C LYS A 33 1.06 -19.52 -8.75
N GLN A 34 0.98 -19.62 -10.09
CA GLN A 34 1.49 -18.57 -10.96
C GLN A 34 0.66 -17.28 -10.86
N PHE A 35 -0.66 -17.40 -10.70
CA PHE A 35 -1.54 -16.25 -10.46
C PHE A 35 -1.21 -15.56 -9.13
N GLU A 36 -1.11 -16.30 -8.02
CA GLU A 36 -0.77 -15.75 -6.71
C GLU A 36 0.59 -15.06 -6.70
N ALA A 37 1.61 -15.68 -7.32
CA ALA A 37 2.94 -15.10 -7.46
C ALA A 37 2.90 -13.79 -8.28
N THR A 38 2.18 -13.80 -9.40
CA THR A 38 2.03 -12.62 -10.26
C THR A 38 1.29 -11.50 -9.54
N TYR A 39 0.21 -11.84 -8.84
CA TYR A 39 -0.57 -10.89 -8.05
C TYR A 39 0.29 -10.20 -6.99
N ARG A 40 1.10 -10.97 -6.24
CA ARG A 40 2.01 -10.43 -5.23
C ARG A 40 3.01 -9.43 -5.82
N VAL A 41 3.66 -9.78 -6.94
CA VAL A 41 4.59 -8.89 -7.64
C VAL A 41 3.89 -7.60 -8.09
N MET A 42 2.67 -7.69 -8.59
CA MET A 42 1.90 -6.50 -9.01
C MET A 42 1.52 -5.60 -7.83
N CYS A 43 1.18 -6.17 -6.67
CA CYS A 43 0.95 -5.42 -5.43
C CYS A 43 2.22 -4.69 -4.98
N GLU A 44 3.36 -5.37 -4.89
CA GLU A 44 4.64 -4.76 -4.52
C GLU A 44 5.01 -3.60 -5.46
N LEU A 45 4.82 -3.77 -6.78
CA LEU A 45 5.04 -2.72 -7.78
C LEU A 45 4.10 -1.53 -7.58
N ARG A 46 2.83 -1.79 -7.25
CA ARG A 46 1.83 -0.76 -7.00
C ARG A 46 2.14 0.02 -5.73
N GLU A 47 2.49 -0.66 -4.64
CA GLU A 47 2.90 -0.05 -3.37
C GLU A 47 4.12 0.85 -3.58
N ALA A 48 5.19 0.35 -4.21
CA ALA A 48 6.37 1.15 -4.51
C ALA A 48 6.05 2.40 -5.33
N ARG A 49 5.13 2.29 -6.30
CA ARG A 49 4.68 3.43 -7.11
C ARG A 49 3.87 4.44 -6.29
N LEU A 50 2.97 3.97 -5.41
CA LEU A 50 2.20 4.83 -4.51
C LEU A 50 3.13 5.56 -3.52
N THR A 51 4.09 4.85 -2.93
CA THR A 51 5.14 5.43 -2.06
C THR A 51 5.88 6.55 -2.78
N LYS A 52 6.30 6.33 -4.02
CA LYS A 52 7.00 7.34 -4.82
C LYS A 52 6.12 8.57 -5.09
N LEU A 53 4.85 8.37 -5.41
CA LEU A 53 3.89 9.46 -5.65
C LEU A 53 3.63 10.27 -4.38
N LEU A 54 3.43 9.61 -3.24
CA LEU A 54 3.22 10.27 -1.95
C LEU A 54 4.45 11.08 -1.51
N SER A 55 5.65 10.50 -1.62
CA SER A 55 6.90 11.21 -1.34
C SER A 55 7.08 12.45 -2.22
N LYS A 56 6.70 12.36 -3.50
CA LYS A 56 6.72 13.52 -4.40
C LYS A 56 5.70 14.58 -3.96
N LEU A 57 4.47 14.16 -3.63
CA LEU A 57 3.42 15.07 -3.17
C LEU A 57 3.86 15.85 -1.91
N VAL A 58 4.46 15.17 -0.95
CA VAL A 58 5.02 15.78 0.28
C VAL A 58 6.14 16.77 -0.05
N ALA A 59 7.07 16.39 -0.94
CA ALA A 59 8.14 17.28 -1.36
C ALA A 59 7.61 18.53 -2.07
N ASP A 60 6.61 18.39 -2.94
CA ASP A 60 6.00 19.50 -3.66
C ASP A 60 5.20 20.40 -2.71
N ALA A 61 4.44 19.84 -1.75
CA ALA A 61 3.75 20.60 -0.71
C ALA A 61 4.73 21.42 0.14
N ASN A 62 5.87 20.85 0.53
CA ASN A 62 6.90 21.56 1.29
C ASN A 62 7.54 22.72 0.51
N LYS A 63 7.72 22.56 -0.80
CA LYS A 63 8.28 23.60 -1.67
C LYS A 63 7.30 24.73 -1.99
N THR A 64 6.00 24.43 -1.97
CA THR A 64 4.95 25.36 -2.40
C THR A 64 4.17 25.91 -1.20
N VAL A 65 3.39 25.07 -0.54
CA VAL A 65 2.47 25.43 0.55
C VAL A 65 3.19 25.79 1.85
N PHE A 66 4.27 25.06 2.18
CA PHE A 66 5.04 25.26 3.40
C PHE A 66 6.35 26.02 3.18
N LYS A 67 6.49 26.72 2.05
CA LYS A 67 7.68 27.50 1.75
C LYS A 67 7.89 28.59 2.81
N GLY A 68 9.03 28.56 3.49
CA GLY A 68 9.37 29.53 4.54
C GLY A 68 8.61 29.32 5.86
N LYS A 69 7.77 28.28 5.99
CA LYS A 69 7.14 27.91 7.25
C LYS A 69 8.08 27.03 8.08
N GLN A 70 7.95 27.14 9.40
CA GLN A 70 8.67 26.28 10.34
C GLN A 70 8.11 24.85 10.30
N GLU A 71 6.79 24.71 10.20
CA GLU A 71 6.09 23.43 10.02
C GLU A 71 6.27 22.91 8.59
N LYS A 72 6.56 21.61 8.48
CA LYS A 72 6.68 20.88 7.22
C LYS A 72 5.92 19.56 7.29
N VAL A 73 5.61 19.01 6.12
CA VAL A 73 5.05 17.66 6.02
C VAL A 73 6.20 16.66 5.91
N ARG A 74 6.12 15.56 6.63
CA ARG A 74 7.10 14.46 6.60
C ARG A 74 6.38 13.16 6.29
N ILE A 75 7.07 12.29 5.57
CA ILE A 75 6.62 10.93 5.30
C ILE A 75 7.72 9.97 5.72
N TYR A 76 7.34 8.89 6.38
CA TYR A 76 8.27 7.86 6.82
C TYR A 76 7.55 6.50 6.86
N ASP A 77 8.37 5.44 6.83
CA ASP A 77 7.93 4.05 6.80
C ASP A 77 7.80 3.53 8.25
N GLU A 78 6.64 2.99 8.60
CA GLU A 78 6.37 2.36 9.91
C GLU A 78 6.23 0.84 9.82
N GLY A 79 6.77 0.19 8.78
CA GLY A 79 6.75 -1.27 8.61
C GLY A 79 5.40 -1.83 8.14
N ASP A 80 4.29 -1.36 8.74
CA ASP A 80 2.92 -1.70 8.32
C ASP A 80 2.36 -0.74 7.26
N GLY A 81 3.12 0.28 6.87
CA GLY A 81 2.71 1.27 5.87
C GLY A 81 3.46 2.60 5.99
N LEU A 82 2.97 3.60 5.26
CA LEU A 82 3.51 4.96 5.29
C LEU A 82 2.71 5.86 6.23
N CYS A 83 3.41 6.56 7.10
CA CYS A 83 2.83 7.59 7.95
C CYS A 83 3.17 8.98 7.40
N VAL A 84 2.21 9.91 7.50
CA VAL A 84 2.39 11.31 7.13
C VAL A 84 2.16 12.19 8.36
N GLU A 85 3.17 12.95 8.74
CA GLU A 85 3.14 13.85 9.90
C GLU A 85 3.31 15.31 9.48
N PHE A 86 2.70 16.21 10.25
CA PHE A 86 2.85 17.67 10.13
C PHE A 86 3.70 18.16 11.32
N GLY A 87 4.84 18.80 11.06
CA GLY A 87 5.73 19.31 12.12
C GLY A 87 6.91 20.14 11.64
#